data_AF-A0A942J0A6-F1
#
_entry.id   AF-A0A942J0A6-F1
#
_cell.length_a   1.000
_cell.length_b   1.000
_cell.length_c   1.000
_cell.angle_alpha   90.00
_cell.angle_beta   90.00
_cell.angle_gamma   90.00
#
_symmetry.space_group_name_H-M   'P 1'
#
loop_
_entity.id
_entity.type
_entity.pdbx_description
1 polymer ?
#
loop_
_entity_poly.entity_id
_entity_poly.type
_entity_poly.pdbx_seq_one_letter_code
_entity_poly.pdbx_strand_id
1 'polypeptide(L)'
;ESPQAKRAKQRLEKEFEKRDQELQQLAKRLQTMQENLEKNAVTMAESERRTREREFNDLNRDFQRKQREFREDLNLRQNEEMAAIFERANRVIKQIAEAEKFDLIVQEAVYFSPRIDITEKVIRALAAEAGK
;
A
#
# COMPACT_ATOMS: atom_id res chain seq x y z
N GLU A 1 -4.02 16.00 3.62
CA GLU A 1 -4.66 14.77 3.11
C GLU A 1 -6.15 14.82 3.33
N SER A 2 -6.94 14.47 2.30
CA SER A 2 -8.39 14.42 2.39
C SER A 2 -8.85 13.24 3.27
N PRO A 3 -10.02 13.34 3.95
CA PRO A 3 -10.57 12.22 4.72
C PRO A 3 -10.74 10.92 3.92
N GLN A 4 -10.94 11.03 2.60
CA GLN A 4 -11.10 9.93 1.67
C GLN A 4 -9.78 9.17 1.48
N ALA A 5 -8.68 9.89 1.30
CA ALA A 5 -7.35 9.28 1.21
C ALA A 5 -7.01 8.50 2.49
N LYS A 6 -7.34 9.06 3.66
CA LYS A 6 -7.17 8.38 4.95
C LYS A 6 -8.01 7.11 5.07
N ARG A 7 -9.28 7.14 4.64
CA ARG A 7 -10.15 5.95 4.64
C ARG A 7 -9.67 4.88 3.66
N ALA A 8 -9.25 5.27 2.46
CA ALA A 8 -8.68 4.34 1.49
C ALA A 8 -7.44 3.63 2.04
N LYS A 9 -6.53 4.38 2.68
CA LYS A 9 -5.35 3.83 3.36
C LYS A 9 -5.72 2.81 4.44
N GLN A 10 -6.68 3.12 5.32
CA GLN A 10 -7.13 2.19 6.36
C GLN A 10 -7.76 0.91 5.80
N ARG A 11 -8.48 1.01 4.66
CA ARG A 11 -9.03 -0.18 4.00
C ARG A 11 -7.93 -1.07 3.43
N LEU A 12 -6.94 -0.45 2.77
CA LEU A 12 -5.77 -1.16 2.27
C LEU A 12 -4.99 -1.83 3.41
N GLU A 13 -4.76 -1.14 4.52
CA GLU A 13 -4.11 -1.73 5.71
C GLU A 13 -4.84 -2.98 6.19
N LYS A 14 -6.18 -2.95 6.31
CA LYS A 14 -6.98 -4.11 6.72
C LYS A 14 -6.97 -5.25 5.68
N GLU A 15 -7.04 -4.91 4.39
CA GLU A 15 -7.05 -5.89 3.30
C GLU A 15 -5.72 -6.68 3.21
N PHE A 16 -4.62 -6.04 3.59
CA PHE A 16 -3.28 -6.61 3.53
C PHE A 16 -2.74 -7.11 4.88
N GLU A 17 -3.39 -6.77 6.00
CA GLU A 17 -2.97 -7.13 7.36
C GLU A 17 -2.66 -8.62 7.51
N LYS A 18 -3.56 -9.49 7.06
CA LYS A 18 -3.37 -10.94 7.17
C LYS A 18 -2.13 -11.41 6.39
N ARG A 19 -1.93 -10.89 5.17
CA ARG A 19 -0.80 -11.27 4.32
C ARG A 19 0.52 -10.74 4.87
N ASP A 20 0.51 -9.56 5.47
CA ASP A 20 1.67 -9.00 6.17
C ASP A 20 2.04 -9.87 7.39
N GLN A 21 1.07 -10.25 8.22
CA GLN A 21 1.29 -11.17 9.34
C GLN A 21 1.85 -12.53 8.89
N GLU A 22 1.35 -13.10 7.80
CA GLU A 22 1.89 -14.33 7.22
C GLU A 22 3.36 -14.17 6.79
N LEU A 23 3.70 -13.07 6.13
CA LEU A 23 5.08 -12.77 5.74
C LEU A 23 6.01 -12.60 6.95
N GLN A 24 5.55 -11.91 8.00
CA GLN A 24 6.30 -11.76 9.25
C GLN A 24 6.57 -13.10 9.93
N GLN A 25 5.56 -14.00 9.95
CA GLN A 25 5.72 -15.34 10.50
C GLN A 25 6.72 -16.17 9.70
N LEU A 26 6.66 -16.13 8.37
CA LEU A 26 7.62 -16.81 7.49
C LEU A 26 9.04 -16.29 7.69
N ALA A 27 9.21 -14.96 7.77
CA ALA A 27 10.50 -14.34 8.03
C ALA A 27 11.10 -14.80 9.38
N LYS A 28 10.28 -14.81 10.44
CA LYS A 28 10.71 -15.29 11.76
C LYS A 28 11.09 -16.77 11.73
N ARG A 29 10.33 -17.60 11.03
CA ARG A 29 10.63 -19.03 10.88
C ARG A 29 11.94 -19.26 10.13
N LEU A 30 12.19 -18.53 9.04
CA LEU A 30 13.46 -18.56 8.31
C LEU A 30 14.63 -18.15 9.20
N GLN A 31 14.49 -17.07 9.97
CA GLN A 31 15.52 -16.64 10.91
C GLN A 31 15.84 -17.72 11.96
N THR A 32 14.80 -18.30 12.59
CA THR A 32 15.02 -19.38 13.56
C THR A 32 15.67 -20.62 12.93
N MET A 33 15.28 -21.00 11.71
CA MET A 33 15.92 -22.10 11.00
C MET A 33 17.39 -21.82 10.69
N GLN A 34 17.71 -20.60 10.26
CA GLN A 34 19.08 -20.17 10.01
C GLN A 34 19.92 -20.22 11.29
N GLU A 35 19.45 -19.63 12.39
CA GLU A 35 20.15 -19.66 13.68
C GLU A 35 20.39 -21.10 14.18
N ASN A 36 19.42 -22.00 13.97
CA ASN A 36 19.56 -23.41 14.35
C ASN A 36 20.56 -24.16 13.48
N LEU A 37 20.62 -23.87 12.18
CA LEU A 37 21.63 -24.43 11.27
C LEU A 37 23.03 -23.97 11.66
N GLU A 38 23.20 -22.69 11.98
CA GLU A 38 24.48 -22.10 12.39
C GLU A 38 24.96 -22.65 13.74
N LYS A 39 24.09 -22.68 14.76
CA LYS A 39 24.45 -23.15 16.12
C LYS A 39 24.79 -24.64 16.16
N ASN A 40 24.11 -25.46 15.37
CA ASN A 40 24.27 -26.91 15.39
C ASN A 40 25.12 -27.44 14.22
N ALA A 41 25.80 -26.54 13.47
CA ALA A 41 26.51 -26.90 12.24
C ALA A 41 27.53 -28.04 12.43
N VAL A 42 28.16 -28.09 13.61
CA VAL A 42 29.21 -29.06 13.97
C VAL A 42 28.68 -30.28 14.73
N THR A 43 27.43 -30.25 15.23
CA THR A 43 26.82 -31.33 16.01
C THR A 43 25.74 -32.10 15.26
N MET A 44 25.19 -31.54 14.17
CA MET A 44 24.21 -32.23 13.33
C MET A 44 24.85 -33.33 12.48
N ALA A 45 24.11 -34.43 12.31
CA ALA A 45 24.41 -35.41 11.28
C ALA A 45 24.24 -34.79 9.88
N GLU A 46 25.08 -35.21 8.92
CA GLU A 46 25.06 -34.65 7.56
C GLU A 46 23.69 -34.82 6.87
N SER A 47 23.02 -35.95 7.08
CA SER A 47 21.69 -36.24 6.52
C SER A 47 20.60 -35.32 7.07
N GLU A 48 20.66 -35.02 8.37
CA GLU A 48 19.74 -34.09 9.03
C GLU A 48 19.99 -32.66 8.55
N ARG A 49 21.27 -32.25 8.50
CA ARG A 49 21.67 -30.93 7.98
C ARG A 49 21.17 -30.70 6.56
N ARG A 50 21.40 -31.65 5.64
CA ARG A 50 20.92 -31.56 4.24
C ARG A 50 19.40 -31.49 4.15
N THR A 51 18.66 -32.11 5.08
CA THR A 51 17.20 -32.02 5.12
C THR A 51 16.75 -30.64 5.55
N ARG A 52 17.31 -30.10 6.63
CA ARG A 52 17.02 -28.73 7.11
C ARG A 52 17.42 -27.65 6.10
N GLU A 53 18.55 -27.80 5.41
CA GLU A 53 18.97 -26.89 4.34
C GLU A 53 17.97 -26.89 3.16
N ARG A 54 17.44 -28.06 2.79
CA ARG A 54 16.39 -28.15 1.75
C ARG A 54 15.11 -27.46 2.20
N GLU A 55 14.62 -27.74 3.40
CA GLU A 55 13.44 -27.09 3.97
C GLU A 55 13.60 -25.57 4.04
N PHE A 56 14.79 -25.09 4.46
CA PHE A 56 15.10 -23.67 4.50
C PHE A 56 15.02 -23.05 3.10
N ASN A 57 15.62 -23.69 2.10
CA ASN A 57 15.62 -23.20 0.72
C ASN A 57 14.22 -23.16 0.13
N ASP A 58 13.39 -24.18 0.39
CA ASP A 58 12.00 -24.22 -0.08
C ASP A 58 11.16 -23.12 0.57
N LEU A 59 11.28 -22.94 1.89
CA LEU A 59 10.58 -21.89 2.62
C LEU A 59 11.05 -20.49 2.19
N ASN A 60 12.35 -20.32 1.91
CA ASN A 60 12.90 -19.04 1.46
C ASN A 60 12.39 -18.67 0.06
N ARG A 61 12.28 -19.64 -0.85
CA ARG A 61 11.66 -19.44 -2.17
C ARG A 61 10.19 -19.04 -2.05
N ASP A 62 9.45 -19.69 -1.15
CA ASP A 62 8.05 -19.36 -0.86
C ASP A 62 7.90 -17.94 -0.32
N PHE A 63 8.72 -17.58 0.68
CA PHE A 63 8.76 -16.24 1.25
C PHE A 63 9.05 -15.17 0.19
N GLN A 64 10.07 -15.35 -0.63
CA GLN A 64 10.40 -14.40 -1.70
C GLN A 64 9.29 -14.25 -2.73
N ARG A 65 8.60 -15.35 -3.08
CA ARG A 65 7.45 -15.30 -3.99
C ARG A 65 6.30 -14.50 -3.39
N LYS A 66 5.86 -14.87 -2.18
CA LYS A 66 4.78 -14.17 -1.45
C LYS A 66 5.13 -12.70 -1.20
N GLN A 67 6.39 -12.38 -0.94
CA GLN A 67 6.83 -11.00 -0.72
C GLN A 67 6.72 -10.17 -2.00
N ARG A 68 7.05 -10.73 -3.17
CA ARG A 68 6.87 -10.04 -4.47
C ARG A 68 5.39 -9.82 -4.76
N GLU A 69 4.59 -10.88 -4.67
CA GLU A 69 3.13 -10.82 -4.87
C GLU A 69 2.49 -9.76 -3.95
N PHE A 70 2.87 -9.74 -2.67
CA PHE A 70 2.38 -8.73 -1.71
C PHE A 70 2.71 -7.30 -2.14
N ARG A 71 3.94 -7.03 -2.60
CA ARG A 71 4.35 -5.70 -3.03
C ARG A 71 3.64 -5.28 -4.32
N GLU A 72 3.52 -6.18 -5.28
CA GLU A 72 2.84 -5.95 -6.55
C GLU A 72 1.36 -5.65 -6.32
N ASP A 73 0.67 -6.50 -5.55
CA ASP A 73 -0.74 -6.31 -5.20
C ASP A 73 -0.95 -5.01 -4.41
N LEU A 74 -0.08 -4.72 -3.43
CA LEU A 74 -0.20 -3.50 -2.63
C LEU A 74 -0.05 -2.25 -3.51
N ASN A 75 0.92 -2.24 -4.41
CA ASN A 75 1.11 -1.14 -5.34
C ASN A 75 -0.08 -0.99 -6.30
N LEU A 76 -0.58 -2.11 -6.85
CA LEU A 76 -1.76 -2.11 -7.72
C LEU A 76 -2.97 -1.52 -6.99
N ARG A 77 -3.28 -2.02 -5.79
CA ARG A 77 -4.42 -1.57 -5.00
C ARG A 77 -4.27 -0.11 -4.54
N GLN A 78 -3.07 0.33 -4.22
CA GLN A 78 -2.79 1.76 -3.95
C GLN A 78 -3.06 2.64 -5.17
N ASN A 79 -2.61 2.23 -6.36
CA ASN A 79 -2.85 2.96 -7.59
C ASN A 79 -4.35 3.00 -7.95
N GLU A 80 -5.08 1.91 -7.77
CA GLU A 80 -6.53 1.84 -7.98
C GLU A 80 -7.31 2.78 -7.05
N GLU A 81 -7.01 2.76 -5.75
CA GLU A 81 -7.66 3.68 -4.80
C GLU A 81 -7.32 5.14 -5.11
N MET A 82 -6.07 5.41 -5.51
CA MET A 82 -5.64 6.77 -5.88
C MET A 82 -6.34 7.25 -7.16
N ALA A 83 -6.44 6.39 -8.18
CA ALA A 83 -7.18 6.68 -9.40
C ALA A 83 -8.66 6.97 -9.10
N ALA A 84 -9.30 6.17 -8.24
CA ALA A 84 -10.68 6.41 -7.82
C ALA A 84 -10.86 7.75 -7.08
N ILE A 85 -9.87 8.16 -6.27
CA ILE A 85 -9.86 9.48 -5.62
C ILE A 85 -9.74 10.60 -6.66
N PHE A 86 -8.83 10.47 -7.62
CA PHE A 86 -8.65 11.45 -8.70
C PHE A 86 -9.89 11.60 -9.57
N GLU A 87 -10.55 10.50 -9.95
CA GLU A 87 -11.79 10.55 -10.73
C GLU A 87 -12.90 11.33 -10.00
N ARG A 88 -13.06 11.06 -8.69
CA ARG A 88 -14.02 11.81 -7.85
C ARG A 88 -13.64 13.27 -7.73
N ALA A 89 -12.36 13.56 -7.50
CA ALA A 89 -11.84 14.93 -7.43
C ALA A 89 -12.15 15.69 -8.73
N ASN A 90 -11.86 15.10 -9.89
CA ASN A 90 -12.13 15.70 -11.19
C ASN A 90 -13.61 15.98 -11.40
N ARG A 91 -14.49 15.08 -10.97
CA ARG A 91 -15.94 15.29 -11.03
C ARG A 91 -16.38 16.48 -10.17
N VAL A 92 -15.92 16.55 -8.93
CA VAL A 92 -16.22 17.66 -8.01
C VAL A 92 -15.66 18.98 -8.53
N ILE A 93 -14.43 18.98 -9.02
CA ILE A 93 -13.78 20.14 -9.64
C ILE A 93 -14.64 20.66 -10.81
N LYS A 94 -15.12 19.76 -11.67
CA LYS A 94 -15.98 20.13 -12.81
C LYS A 94 -17.31 20.74 -12.35
N GLN A 95 -17.95 20.15 -11.34
CA GLN A 95 -19.19 20.71 -10.77
C GLN A 95 -18.98 22.11 -10.19
N ILE A 96 -17.86 22.34 -9.49
CA ILE A 96 -17.50 23.67 -8.96
C ILE A 96 -17.21 24.63 -10.11
N ALA A 97 -16.48 24.19 -11.14
CA ALA A 97 -16.18 24.98 -12.32
C ALA A 97 -17.45 25.48 -13.02
N GLU A 98 -18.42 24.60 -13.24
CA GLU A 98 -19.69 24.93 -13.88
C GLU A 98 -20.55 25.84 -12.99
N ALA A 99 -20.64 25.54 -11.69
CA ALA A 99 -21.45 26.31 -10.75
C ALA A 99 -20.93 27.74 -10.55
N GLU A 100 -19.61 27.92 -10.50
CA GLU A 100 -18.96 29.21 -10.25
C GLU A 100 -18.44 29.88 -11.53
N LYS A 101 -18.67 29.25 -12.70
CA LYS A 101 -18.32 29.76 -14.02
C LYS A 101 -16.82 30.01 -14.17
N PHE A 102 -16.00 29.06 -13.70
CA PHE A 102 -14.57 29.09 -13.97
C PHE A 102 -14.29 28.65 -15.41
N ASP A 103 -13.51 29.45 -16.13
CA ASP A 103 -13.06 29.11 -17.49
C ASP A 103 -11.87 28.15 -17.49
N LEU A 104 -11.04 28.19 -16.45
CA LEU A 104 -9.83 27.38 -16.33
C LEU A 104 -9.52 27.07 -14.85
N ILE A 105 -9.14 25.82 -14.59
CA ILE A 105 -8.58 25.38 -13.31
C ILE A 105 -7.16 24.86 -13.58
N VAL A 106 -6.19 25.40 -12.86
CA VAL A 106 -4.77 25.08 -13.01
C VAL A 106 -4.32 24.26 -11.80
N GLN A 107 -3.60 23.17 -12.07
CA GLN A 107 -2.95 22.34 -11.05
C GLN A 107 -1.43 22.59 -11.09
N GLU A 108 -0.75 22.33 -9.96
CA GLU A 108 0.72 22.36 -9.87
C GLU A 108 1.39 23.70 -10.28
N ALA A 109 0.71 24.82 -10.03
CA ALA A 109 1.31 26.14 -10.24
C ALA A 109 2.48 26.38 -9.26
N VAL A 110 3.64 26.78 -9.79
CA VAL A 110 4.84 27.11 -8.99
C VAL A 110 4.54 28.22 -7.97
N TYR A 111 3.65 29.14 -8.31
CA TYR A 111 3.14 30.17 -7.43
C TYR A 111 1.69 30.51 -7.79
N PHE A 112 0.86 30.73 -6.77
CA PHE A 112 -0.49 31.26 -6.91
C PHE A 112 -0.86 32.08 -5.67
N SER A 113 -1.75 33.06 -5.83
CA SER A 113 -2.29 33.80 -4.68
C SER A 113 -3.33 32.92 -3.96
N PRO A 114 -3.34 32.86 -2.61
CA PRO A 114 -4.39 32.13 -1.88
C PRO A 114 -5.81 32.57 -2.21
N ARG A 115 -5.98 33.79 -2.76
CA ARG A 115 -7.27 34.33 -3.20
C ARG A 115 -7.92 33.56 -4.34
N ILE A 116 -7.13 32.88 -5.16
CA ILE A 116 -7.60 32.08 -6.31
C ILE A 116 -7.57 30.57 -6.03
N ASP A 117 -7.20 30.18 -4.80
CA ASP A 117 -7.10 28.78 -4.40
C ASP A 117 -8.49 28.24 -4.02
N ILE A 118 -8.93 27.22 -4.77
CA ILE A 118 -10.19 26.50 -4.51
C ILE A 118 -9.97 25.15 -3.81
N THR A 119 -8.74 24.79 -3.43
CA THR A 119 -8.37 23.47 -2.87
C THR A 119 -9.25 23.10 -1.68
N GLU A 120 -9.40 24.01 -0.72
CA GLU A 120 -10.23 23.79 0.48
C GLU A 120 -11.71 23.56 0.11
N LYS A 121 -12.20 24.25 -0.91
CA LYS A 121 -13.58 24.10 -1.42
C LYS A 121 -13.77 22.73 -2.05
N VAL A 122 -12.82 22.29 -2.89
CA VAL A 122 -12.82 20.95 -3.49
C VAL A 122 -12.76 19.87 -2.42
N ILE A 123 -11.89 20.01 -1.40
CA ILE A 123 -11.79 19.06 -0.29
C ILE A 123 -13.12 18.94 0.47
N ARG A 124 -13.79 20.07 0.76
CA ARG A 124 -15.10 20.06 1.44
C ARG A 124 -16.19 19.43 0.59
N ALA A 125 -16.24 19.75 -0.70
CA ALA A 125 -17.22 19.17 -1.61
C ALA A 125 -17.01 17.65 -1.78
N LEU A 126 -15.76 17.18 -1.88
CA LEU A 126 -15.42 15.76 -1.86
C LEU A 126 -15.88 15.07 -0.57
N ALA A 127 -15.72 15.73 0.58
CA ALA A 127 -16.16 15.20 1.89
C ALA A 127 -17.69 15.05 1.96
N ALA A 128 -18.42 16.01 1.40
CA ALA A 128 -19.87 15.96 1.32
C ALA A 128 -20.38 14.87 0.36
N GLU A 129 -19.71 14.63 -0.77
CA GLU A 129 -20.08 13.56 -1.71
C GLU A 129 -19.82 12.17 -1.11
N ALA A 130 -18.73 11.99 -0.35
CA ALA A 130 -18.39 10.71 0.29
C ALA A 130 -19.26 10.36 1.52
N GLY A 131 -20.09 11.30 2.00
CA GLY A 131 -21.06 11.08 3.07
C GLY A 131 -22.49 10.79 2.56
N LYS A 132 -22.72 10.89 1.25
CA LYS A 132 -23.94 10.41 0.59
C LYS A 132 -23.78 8.94 0.20
#